data_AF-R4MBH1-F1
#
_entry.id   AF-R4MBH1-F1
#
_cell.length_a   1.000
_cell.length_b   1.000
_cell.length_c   1.000
_cell.angle_alpha   90.00
_cell.angle_beta   90.00
_cell.angle_gamma   90.00
#
_symmetry.space_group_name_H-M   'P 1'
#
loop_
_entity.id
_entity.type
_entity.pdbx_description
1 polymer ?
#
loop_
_entity_poly.entity_id
_entity_poly.type
_entity_poly.pdbx_seq_one_letter_code
_entity_poly.pdbx_strand_id
1 'polypeptide(L)' 'MVRTRLAEALWKDHEDPLAATIALGRIGEPADIASAVAFLVSDAASWITGETMIIDGGLLLGNALGFRAAPSTEH' A
#
# COMPACT_ATOMS: atom_id res chain seq x y z
N MET A 1 0.46 -4.55 3.97
CA MET A 1 0.71 -5.96 3.59
C MET A 1 1.25 -6.00 2.17
N VAL A 2 2.33 -6.76 1.91
CA VAL A 2 2.95 -6.86 0.57
C VAL A 2 3.33 -8.32 0.28
N ARG A 3 3.11 -8.80 -0.95
CA ARG A 3 3.48 -10.15 -1.43
C ARG A 3 5.00 -10.33 -1.50
N THR A 4 5.60 -10.58 -0.36
CA THR A 4 7.01 -10.93 -0.22
C THR A 4 7.14 -12.32 0.36
N ARG A 5 8.30 -12.96 0.13
CA ARG A 5 8.65 -14.23 0.77
C ARG A 5 8.60 -14.15 2.30
N LEU A 6 9.01 -13.02 2.86
CA LEU A 6 8.96 -12.78 4.31
C LEU A 6 7.54 -12.84 4.87
N ALA A 7 6.57 -12.28 4.13
CA ALA A 7 5.19 -12.18 4.57
C ALA A 7 4.32 -13.37 4.14
N GLU A 8 4.88 -14.41 3.50
CA GLU A 8 4.12 -15.51 2.88
C GLU A 8 3.12 -16.16 3.85
N ALA A 9 3.55 -16.45 5.07
CA ALA A 9 2.70 -17.03 6.10
C ALA A 9 1.49 -16.15 6.52
N LEU A 10 1.48 -14.86 6.16
CA LEU A 10 0.43 -13.91 6.52
C LEU A 10 -0.62 -13.71 5.42
N TRP A 11 -0.31 -14.01 4.16
CA TRP A 11 -1.22 -13.74 3.03
C TRP A 11 -1.66 -14.97 2.25
N LYS A 12 -0.83 -16.03 2.17
CA LYS A 12 -1.03 -17.13 1.21
C LYS A 12 -2.40 -17.80 1.27
N ASP A 13 -2.94 -17.99 2.47
CA ASP A 13 -4.23 -18.66 2.68
C ASP A 13 -5.37 -17.68 3.03
N HIS A 14 -5.10 -16.37 3.00
CA HIS A 14 -5.99 -15.32 3.49
C HIS A 14 -6.05 -14.09 2.58
N GLU A 15 -5.85 -14.25 1.26
CA GLU A 15 -5.77 -13.12 0.34
C GLU A 15 -7.04 -12.27 0.29
N ASP A 16 -8.20 -12.91 0.06
CA ASP A 16 -9.48 -12.21 -0.07
C ASP A 16 -9.88 -11.41 1.18
N PRO A 17 -9.89 -11.99 2.40
CA PRO A 17 -10.22 -11.22 3.60
C PRO A 17 -9.21 -10.11 3.88
N LEU A 18 -7.94 -10.30 3.51
CA LEU A 18 -6.90 -9.29 3.68
C LEU A 18 -7.01 -8.15 2.66
N ALA A 19 -7.33 -8.47 1.41
CA ALA A 19 -7.62 -7.47 0.38
C ALA A 19 -8.84 -6.63 0.75
N ALA A 20 -9.83 -7.21 1.43
CA ALA A 20 -11.03 -6.50 1.88
C ALA A 20 -10.75 -5.43 2.94
N THR A 21 -9.66 -5.54 3.72
CA THR A 21 -9.27 -4.52 4.72
C THR A 21 -8.40 -3.40 4.14
N ILE A 22 -7.95 -3.53 2.90
CA ILE A 22 -7.11 -2.55 2.21
C ILE A 22 -8.02 -1.67 1.34
N ALA A 23 -7.89 -0.34 1.44
CA ALA A 23 -8.74 0.58 0.68
C ALA A 23 -8.65 0.37 -0.84
N LEU A 24 -7.46 0.07 -1.35
CA LEU A 24 -7.24 -0.28 -2.76
C LEU A 24 -7.75 -1.68 -3.17
N GLY A 25 -8.28 -2.46 -2.23
CA GLY A 25 -8.94 -3.74 -2.51
C GLY A 25 -8.02 -4.85 -3.00
N ARG A 26 -6.70 -4.71 -2.82
CA ARG A 26 -5.70 -5.73 -3.17
C ARG A 26 -4.53 -5.71 -2.22
N ILE A 27 -3.83 -6.84 -2.11
CA ILE A 27 -2.52 -6.90 -1.48
C ILE A 27 -1.50 -6.17 -2.38
N GLY A 28 -0.58 -5.44 -1.75
CA GLY A 28 0.51 -4.77 -2.46
C GLY A 28 1.53 -5.77 -3.03
N GLU A 29 2.19 -5.38 -4.10
CA GLU A 29 3.35 -6.06 -4.68
C GLU A 29 4.63 -5.31 -4.30
N PRO A 30 5.81 -5.96 -4.31
CA PRO A 30 7.08 -5.28 -4.05
C PRO A 30 7.29 -4.02 -4.92
N ALA A 31 6.77 -4.05 -6.16
CA ALA A 31 6.83 -2.93 -7.09
C ALA A 31 6.05 -1.68 -6.60
N ASP A 32 5.00 -1.85 -5.79
CA ASP A 32 4.23 -0.73 -5.23
C ASP A 32 5.06 0.08 -4.21
N ILE A 33 6.08 -0.53 -3.61
CA ILE A 33 7.00 0.12 -2.67
C ILE A 33 8.23 0.69 -3.40
N ALA A 34 8.66 0.04 -4.48
CA ALA A 34 9.90 0.35 -5.18
C ALA A 34 9.98 1.80 -5.66
N SER A 35 8.90 2.36 -6.20
CA SER A 35 8.89 3.74 -6.70
C SER A 35 9.09 4.78 -5.59
N ALA A 36 8.53 4.54 -4.40
CA ALA A 36 8.72 5.44 -3.26
C ALA A 36 10.16 5.36 -2.72
N VAL A 37 10.73 4.15 -2.66
CA VAL A 37 12.15 3.97 -2.34
C VAL A 37 13.03 4.69 -3.37
N ALA A 38 12.74 4.52 -4.66
CA ALA A 38 13.46 5.18 -5.75
C ALA A 38 13.41 6.71 -5.63
N PHE A 39 12.26 7.27 -5.24
CA PHE A 39 12.14 8.70 -4.94
C PHE A 39 13.04 9.11 -3.76
N LEU A 40 12.97 8.40 -2.63
CA LEU A 40 13.73 8.73 -1.43
C LEU A 40 15.25 8.65 -1.62
N VAL A 41 15.74 7.80 -2.54
CA VAL A 41 17.18 7.71 -2.88
C VAL A 41 17.61 8.69 -3.98
N SER A 42 16.66 9.42 -4.58
CA SER A 42 16.94 10.37 -5.67
C SER A 42 17.29 11.77 -5.15
N ASP A 43 17.88 12.60 -6.02
CA ASP A 43 18.17 14.01 -5.73
C ASP A 43 16.91 14.83 -5.39
N ALA A 44 15.73 14.40 -5.85
CA ALA A 44 14.46 15.06 -5.56
C ALA A 44 14.11 15.01 -4.06
N ALA A 45 14.67 14.06 -3.32
CA ALA A 45 14.49 13.93 -1.87
C ALA A 45 15.64 14.57 -1.05
N SER A 46 16.52 15.38 -1.67
CA SER A 46 17.73 15.93 -1.02
C SER A 46 17.49 16.78 0.23
N TRP A 47 16.27 17.27 0.47
CA TRP A 47 15.89 18.01 1.66
C TRP A 47 14.92 17.26 2.60
N ILE A 48 14.72 15.96 2.37
CA ILE A 48 13.83 15.11 3.17
C ILE A 48 14.70 14.22 4.07
N THR A 49 14.52 14.33 5.38
CA THR A 49 15.19 13.48 6.37
C THR A 49 14.31 13.33 7.62
N GLY A 50 14.42 12.21 8.33
CA GLY A 50 13.64 11.92 9.54
C GLY A 50 12.15 11.62 9.30
N GLU A 51 11.74 11.44 8.05
CA GLU A 51 10.34 11.22 7.66
C GLU A 51 9.96 9.74 7.59
N THR A 52 8.69 9.41 7.89
CA THR A 52 8.14 8.06 7.76
C THR A 52 7.01 8.04 6.72
N MET A 53 7.34 7.61 5.50
CA MET A 53 6.36 7.49 4.42
C MET A 53 5.57 6.18 4.51
N ILE A 54 4.25 6.27 4.73
CA ILE A 54 3.35 5.11 4.77
C ILE A 54 2.92 4.72 3.36
N ILE A 55 3.18 3.46 2.98
CA ILE A 55 2.83 2.90 1.66
C ILE A 55 2.14 1.55 1.91
N ASP A 56 0.81 1.57 2.09
CA ASP A 56 0.06 0.41 2.58
C ASP A 56 -1.26 0.13 1.85
N GLY A 57 -1.53 0.85 0.75
CA GLY A 57 -2.79 0.73 0.01
C GLY A 57 -4.01 1.23 0.78
N GLY A 58 -3.81 2.08 1.81
CA GLY A 58 -4.86 2.66 2.64
C GLY A 58 -5.29 1.77 3.80
N LEU A 59 -4.45 0.84 4.25
CA LEU A 59 -4.72 0.00 5.42
C LEU A 59 -4.83 0.84 6.71
N LEU A 60 -3.99 1.86 6.87
CA LEU A 60 -3.98 2.76 8.03
C LEU A 60 -5.23 3.65 8.11
N LEU A 61 -5.98 3.81 7.01
CA LEU A 61 -7.20 4.63 6.98
C LEU A 61 -8.35 4.01 7.80
N GLY A 62 -8.24 2.73 8.18
CA GLY A 62 -9.28 2.02 8.93
C GLY A 62 -10.26 1.31 8.01
N ASN A 63 -11.57 1.59 8.14
CA ASN A 63 -12.59 0.85 7.40
C ASN A 63 -12.52 1.12 5.89
N ALA A 64 -11.98 0.15 5.13
CA ALA A 64 -11.82 0.21 3.69
C ALA A 64 -13.13 0.44 2.91
N LEU A 65 -14.29 0.03 3.44
CA LEU A 65 -15.58 0.20 2.76
C LEU A 65 -15.94 1.67 2.50
N GLY A 66 -15.52 2.57 3.40
CA GLY A 66 -15.75 4.01 3.22
C GLY A 66 -14.99 4.61 2.02
N PHE A 67 -13.89 3.98 1.60
CA PHE A 67 -13.04 4.45 0.50
C PHE A 67 -13.31 3.73 -0.82
N ARG A 68 -13.88 2.52 -0.76
CA ARG A 68 -14.28 1.75 -1.94
C ARG A 68 -15.64 2.15 -2.52
N ALA A 69 -16.47 2.84 -1.71
CA ALA A 69 -17.83 3.22 -2.09
C ALA A 69 -17.94 4.60 -2.78
N ALA A 70 -16.84 5.34 -2.93
CA ALA A 70 -16.87 6.58 -3.72
C ALA A 70 -17.04 6.22 -5.20
N PRO A 71 -18.08 6.72 -5.89
CA PRO A 71 -18.27 6.43 -7.30
C PRO A 71 -17.07 6.99 -8.07
N SER A 72 -16.53 6.18 -8.99
CA SER A 72 -15.57 6.61 -10.00
C SER A 72 -16.17 7.80 -10.75
N THR A 73 -15.79 9.00 -10.33
CA THR A 73 -16.07 10.23 -11.06
C THR A 73 -15.08 10.20 -12.21
N GLU A 74 -15.60 9.89 -13.39
CA GLU A 74 -14.89 10.02 -14.66
C GLU A 74 -14.36 11.46 -14.77
N HIS A 75 -13.06 11.59 -14.99
CA HIS A 75 -12.42 12.81 -15.47
C HIS A 75 -11.77 12.51 -16.82
#